data_AF-A0AAV2DC73-F1
#
_entry.id   AF-A0AAV2DC73-F1
#
_cell.length_a   1.000
_cell.length_b   1.000
_cell.length_c   1.000
_cell.angle_alpha   90.00
_cell.angle_beta   90.00
_cell.angle_gamma   90.00
#
_symmetry.space_group_name_H-M   'P 1'
#
loop_
_entity.id
_entity.type
_entity.pdbx_description
1 polymer ?
#
loop_
_entity_poly.entity_id
_entity_poly.type
_entity_poly.pdbx_seq_one_letter_code
_entity_poly.pdbx_strand_id
1 'polypeptide(L)' 'MTLFEHVLLYTLNERIPDEAYICNLEEAEMLRPGQYITISTYSRMMYHVMHAAKALVNKGYDPEVINIRSLKPLIFTRS' A
#
# COMPACT_ATOMS: atom_id res chain seq x y z
N MET A 1 4.56 -1.40 -20.68
CA MET A 1 3.98 -1.33 -19.32
C MET A 1 3.69 -2.76 -18.89
N THR A 2 4.21 -3.21 -17.75
CA THR A 2 4.05 -4.60 -17.27
C THR A 2 3.25 -4.59 -15.99
N LEU A 3 2.20 -5.42 -15.92
CA LEU A 3 1.37 -5.62 -14.73
C LEU A 3 1.78 -6.92 -14.03
N PHE A 4 2.01 -6.86 -12.72
CA PHE A 4 2.32 -8.03 -11.90
C PHE A 4 1.18 -8.30 -10.94
N GLU A 5 0.54 -9.46 -11.08
CA GLU A 5 -0.55 -9.90 -10.22
C GLU A 5 -0.07 -11.04 -9.32
N HIS A 6 -0.28 -10.88 -8.02
CA HIS A 6 0.12 -11.89 -7.05
C HIS A 6 -1.01 -12.90 -6.89
N VAL A 7 -0.82 -14.13 -7.36
CA VAL A 7 -1.87 -15.19 -7.42
C VAL A 7 -2.63 -15.38 -6.10
N LEU A 8 -1.96 -15.30 -4.96
CA LEU A 8 -2.61 -15.44 -3.64
C LEU A 8 -3.57 -14.29 -3.27
N LEU A 9 -3.64 -13.21 -4.05
CA LEU A 9 -4.60 -12.13 -3.85
C LEU A 9 -5.92 -12.37 -4.58
N TYR A 10 -6.02 -13.33 -5.50
CA TYR A 10 -7.27 -13.59 -6.23
C TYR A 10 -8.40 -14.11 -5.35
N THR A 11 -8.08 -14.70 -4.20
CA THR A 11 -9.07 -15.17 -3.23
C THR A 11 -9.48 -14.09 -2.23
N LEU A 12 -8.87 -12.91 -2.29
CA LEU A 12 -9.20 -11.80 -1.40
C LEU A 12 -10.45 -11.08 -1.92
N ASN A 13 -11.45 -10.94 -1.05
CA ASN A 13 -12.66 -10.18 -1.34
C ASN A 13 -12.57 -8.81 -0.66
N GLU A 14 -12.65 -7.76 -1.46
CA GLU A 14 -12.75 -6.38 -0.99
C GLU A 14 -13.96 -5.71 -1.65
N ARG A 15 -14.43 -4.61 -1.06
CA ARG A 15 -15.50 -3.81 -1.66
C ARG A 15 -14.93 -3.00 -2.81
N ILE A 16 -15.40 -3.29 -4.03
CA ILE A 16 -15.07 -2.52 -5.22
C ILE A 16 -16.15 -1.45 -5.44
N PRO A 17 -15.80 -0.21 -5.81
CA PRO A 17 -16.78 0.80 -6.21
C PRO A 17 -17.62 0.34 -7.42
N ASP A 18 -18.90 0.71 -7.45
CA ASP A 18 -19.79 0.41 -8.58
C ASP A 18 -19.45 1.26 -9.82
N GLU A 19 -18.84 2.42 -9.60
CA GLU A 19 -18.43 3.36 -10.64
C GLU A 19 -17.02 3.04 -11.15
N ALA A 20 -16.79 3.29 -12.44
CA ALA A 20 -15.46 3.18 -13.02
C ALA A 20 -14.53 4.22 -12.37
N TYR A 21 -13.39 3.75 -11.87
CA TYR A 21 -12.35 4.60 -11.31
C TYR A 21 -11.04 4.42 -12.07
N ILE A 22 -10.22 5.46 -12.09
CA ILE A 22 -8.86 5.42 -12.64
C ILE A 22 -7.90 5.41 -11.47
N CYS A 23 -7.03 4.40 -11.43
CA CYS A 23 -5.93 4.36 -10.47
C CYS A 23 -4.72 5.09 -11.07
N ASN A 24 -4.23 6.12 -10.39
CA ASN A 24 -3.00 6.79 -10.79
C ASN A 24 -1.79 5.88 -10.48
N LEU A 25 -1.01 5.56 -11.51
CA LEU A 25 0.20 4.74 -11.41
C LEU A 25 1.46 5.56 -11.13
N GLU A 26 1.37 6.89 -11.24
CA GLU A 26 2.47 7.83 -11.01
C GLU A 26 2.51 8.34 -9.56
N GLU A 27 1.67 7.82 -8.69
CA GLU A 27 1.54 8.26 -7.31
C GLU A 27 1.55 7.08 -6.35
N ALA A 28 2.30 7.22 -5.25
CA ALA A 28 2.25 6.29 -4.14
C ALA A 28 1.01 6.58 -3.27
N GLU A 29 0.37 5.53 -2.80
CA GLU A 29 -0.80 5.62 -1.95
C GLU A 29 -0.41 5.66 -0.47
N MET A 30 -0.91 6.66 0.23
CA MET A 30 -0.81 6.74 1.70
C MET A 30 -1.82 5.78 2.33
N LEU A 31 -1.35 4.69 2.93
CA LEU A 31 -2.20 3.75 3.64
C LEU A 31 -2.38 4.11 5.12
N ARG A 32 -1.32 4.67 5.72
CA ARG A 32 -1.34 5.15 7.10
C ARG A 32 -0.37 6.33 7.24
N PRO A 33 -0.81 7.50 7.75
CA PRO A 33 0.10 8.58 8.10
C PRO A 33 0.90 8.24 9.37
N GLY A 34 2.13 8.73 9.49
CA GLY A 34 2.95 8.59 10.70
C GLY A 34 4.17 9.51 10.67
N GLN A 35 4.94 9.58 11.76
CA GLN A 35 6.01 10.57 11.91
C GLN A 35 7.44 10.03 11.96
N TYR A 36 7.65 8.82 12.49
CA TYR A 36 9.01 8.41 12.88
C TYR A 36 9.71 7.53 11.85
N ILE A 37 8.94 6.76 11.10
CA ILE A 37 9.47 5.81 10.12
C ILE A 37 8.47 5.65 8.98
N THR A 38 8.96 5.58 7.75
CA THR A 38 8.16 5.27 6.56
C THR A 38 8.44 3.84 6.12
N ILE A 39 7.38 3.04 5.99
CA ILE A 39 7.42 1.67 5.50
C ILE A 39 6.79 1.65 4.10
N SER A 40 7.59 1.33 3.08
CA SER A 40 7.09 1.14 1.72
C SER A 40 6.73 -0.32 1.45
N THR A 41 5.66 -0.53 0.71
CA THR A 41 5.15 -1.86 0.39
C THR A 41 4.53 -1.90 -1.00
N TYR A 42 4.35 -3.10 -1.54
CA TYR A 42 3.68 -3.34 -2.81
C TYR A 42 2.99 -4.70 -2.80
N SER A 43 1.95 -4.84 -3.62
CA SER A 43 1.25 -6.11 -3.84
C SER A 43 0.83 -6.77 -2.51
N ARG A 44 1.00 -8.09 -2.39
CA ARG A 44 0.60 -8.86 -1.20
C ARG A 44 1.27 -8.39 0.09
N MET A 45 2.49 -7.83 0.01
CA MET A 45 3.18 -7.37 1.20
C MET A 45 2.46 -6.22 1.91
N MET A 46 1.57 -5.52 1.21
CA MET A 46 0.74 -4.48 1.79
C MET A 46 -0.04 -4.98 3.01
N TYR A 47 -0.72 -6.12 2.88
CA TYR A 47 -1.56 -6.67 3.95
C TYR A 47 -0.75 -7.07 5.18
N HIS A 48 0.43 -7.68 4.96
CA HIS A 48 1.33 -8.05 6.03
C HIS A 48 1.89 -6.82 6.75
N VAL A 49 2.31 -5.80 6.00
CA VAL A 49 2.81 -4.54 6.57
C VAL A 49 1.71 -3.84 7.35
N MET A 50 0.49 -3.77 6.84
CA MET A 50 -0.63 -3.16 7.56
C MET A 50 -0.97 -3.91 8.86
N HIS A 51 -0.89 -5.25 8.86
CA HIS A 51 -1.03 -6.03 10.08
C HIS A 51 0.11 -5.75 11.08
N ALA A 52 1.35 -5.70 10.62
CA ALA A 52 2.50 -5.38 11.47
C ALA A 52 2.45 -3.94 12.01
N ALA A 53 2.01 -2.97 11.20
CA ALA A 53 1.85 -1.58 11.59
C ALA A 53 0.85 -1.45 12.75
N LYS A 54 -0.25 -2.20 12.75
CA LYS A 54 -1.18 -2.26 13.90
C LYS A 54 -0.47 -2.72 15.18
N ALA A 55 0.37 -3.74 15.09
CA ALA A 55 1.14 -4.23 16.23
C ALA A 55 2.17 -3.21 16.73
N LEU A 56 2.79 -2.43 15.83
CA LEU A 56 3.71 -1.35 16.18
C LEU A 56 2.99 -0.19 16.88
N VAL A 57 1.81 0.20 16.39
CA VAL A 57 0.97 1.22 17.03
C VAL A 57 0.60 0.82 18.46
N ASN A 58 0.25 -0.45 18.68
CA ASN A 58 -0.05 -0.96 20.03
C ASN A 58 1.16 -0.92 20.97
N LYS A 59 2.39 -0.85 20.44
CA LYS A 59 3.62 -0.69 21.20
C LYS A 59 4.03 0.78 21.40
N GLY A 60 3.23 1.73 20.91
CA GLY A 60 3.48 3.17 21.01
C GLY A 60 4.34 3.76 19.89
N TYR A 61 4.58 3.02 18.81
CA TYR A 61 5.27 3.54 17.62
C TYR A 61 4.28 4.16 16.64
N ASP A 62 4.74 5.12 15.84
CA ASP A 62 3.93 5.79 14.81
C ASP A 62 4.53 5.62 13.40
N PRO A 63 4.33 4.43 12.76
CA PRO A 63 4.87 4.14 11.44
C PRO A 63 3.98 4.65 10.30
N GLU A 64 4.52 5.50 9.45
CA GLU A 64 3.91 5.79 8.16
C GLU A 64 4.00 4.57 7.24
N VAL A 65 2.94 4.30 6.47
CA VAL A 65 2.89 3.20 5.51
C VAL A 65 2.47 3.73 4.14
N ILE A 66 3.31 3.47 3.12
CA ILE A 66 3.05 3.83 1.72
C ILE A 66 3.00 2.58 0.83
N ASN A 67 2.03 2.53 -0.08
CA ASN A 67 1.97 1.56 -1.17
C ASN A 67 2.47 2.20 -2.46
N ILE A 68 3.61 1.74 -2.97
CA ILE A 68 4.29 2.39 -4.10
C ILE A 68 3.57 2.19 -5.45
N ARG A 69 2.65 1.21 -5.55
CA ARG A 69 1.85 0.83 -6.74
C ARG A 69 2.63 0.46 -8.01
N SER A 70 3.65 1.23 -8.40
CA SER A 70 4.54 1.01 -9.52
C SER A 70 5.98 0.76 -9.05
N LEU A 71 6.65 -0.22 -9.67
CA LEU A 71 8.08 -0.49 -9.46
C LEU A 71 8.97 0.38 -10.38
N LYS A 72 8.42 0.90 -11.47
CA LYS A 72 9.16 1.71 -12.44
C LYS A 72 8.23 2.68 -13.19
N PRO A 73 8.49 4.00 -13.13
CA PRO A 73 9.43 4.66 -12.22
C PRO A 73 9.03 4.43 -10.76
N LEU A 74 10.03 4.34 -9.87
CA LEU A 74 9.77 4.24 -8.44
C LEU A 74 9.50 5.65 -7.90
N ILE A 75 8.33 5.85 -7.29
CA ILE A 75 7.88 7.15 -6.82
C ILE A 75 7.58 7.05 -5.33
N PHE A 76 8.14 8.00 -4.56
CA PHE A 76 7.96 8.11 -3.11
C PHE A 76 7.16 9.35 -2.71
N THR A 77 6.82 10.20 -3.68
CA THR A 77 6.03 11.43 -3.47
C THR A 77 4.59 11.05 -3.17
N ARG A 78 3.99 11.72 -2.18
CA ARG A 78 2.63 11.47 -1.71
C ARG A 78 1.64 12.29 -2.55
N SER A 79 0.47 11.72 -2.87
CA SER A 79 -0.71 12.44 -3.41
C SER A 79 -1.61 12.95 -2.28
#